data_AF-X1QRT1-F1
#
_entry.id   AF-X1QRT1-F1
#
_cell.length_a   1.000
_cell.length_b   1.000
_cell.length_c   1.000
_cell.angle_alpha   90.00
_cell.angle_beta   90.00
_cell.angle_gamma   90.00
#
_symmetry.space_group_name_H-M   'P 1'
#
loop_
_entity.id
_entity.type
_entity.pdbx_description
1 polymer ?
#
loop_
_entity_poly.entity_id
_entity_poly.type
_entity_poly.pdbx_seq_one_letter_code
_entity_poly.pdbx_strand_id
1 'polypeptide(L)'
;MLEGDIEWLSLSDFDGIDEVEEDGDTFAENACKKASAYAKASGLWTIADDSGLVVDALGGTPGVKSARFSGAKDKDRKLLDYKNMAKVLELLKDVPSEKRTAKFICNLCLASPDKILIET
;
A
#
# COMPACT_ATOMS: atom_id res chain seq x y z
N MET A 1 -13.95 18.55 10.82
CA MET A 1 -14.98 17.96 9.95
C MET A 1 -14.92 18.72 8.65
N LEU A 2 -14.86 18.03 7.51
CA LEU A 2 -15.02 18.68 6.20
C LEU A 2 -16.46 19.21 6.16
N GLU A 3 -16.66 20.47 5.78
CA GLU A 3 -18.00 21.07 5.66
C GLU A 3 -18.60 20.62 4.31
N GLY A 4 -19.67 19.83 4.35
CA GLY A 4 -20.40 19.34 3.17
C GLY A 4 -20.79 17.86 3.27
N ASP A 5 -21.80 17.47 2.49
CA ASP A 5 -22.18 16.06 2.32
C ASP A 5 -21.14 15.38 1.41
N ILE A 6 -20.33 14.48 1.99
CA ILE A 6 -19.35 13.66 1.26
C ILE A 6 -19.92 12.26 1.13
N GLU A 7 -20.11 11.80 -0.10
CA GLU A 7 -20.39 10.41 -0.41
C GLU A 7 -19.08 9.66 -0.66
N TRP A 8 -18.90 8.52 0.02
CA TRP A 8 -17.73 7.67 -0.14
C TRP A 8 -18.05 6.56 -1.12
N LEU A 9 -17.27 6.51 -2.20
CA LEU A 9 -17.29 5.43 -3.18
C LEU A 9 -15.99 4.66 -3.10
N SER A 10 -16.08 3.38 -3.44
CA SER A 10 -14.98 2.44 -3.57
C SER A 10 -14.81 2.05 -5.04
N LEU A 11 -13.71 1.37 -5.38
CA LEU A 11 -13.52 0.88 -6.75
C LEU A 11 -14.60 -0.11 -7.20
N SER A 12 -15.23 -0.83 -6.27
CA SER A 12 -16.32 -1.77 -6.61
C SER A 12 -17.63 -1.08 -7.01
N ASP A 13 -17.73 0.24 -6.87
CA ASP A 13 -18.89 1.03 -7.30
C ASP A 13 -18.78 1.45 -8.78
N PHE A 14 -17.68 1.12 -9.46
CA PHE A 14 -17.42 1.48 -10.86
C PHE A 14 -17.20 0.24 -11.72
N ASP A 15 -17.85 0.19 -12.88
CA ASP A 15 -17.56 -0.78 -13.92
C ASP A 15 -16.38 -0.31 -14.79
N GLY A 16 -15.39 -1.17 -15.01
CA GLY A 16 -14.29 -0.92 -15.97
C GLY A 16 -13.11 -0.09 -15.45
N ILE A 17 -13.00 0.12 -14.14
CA ILE A 17 -11.78 0.66 -13.52
C ILE A 17 -10.96 -0.52 -12.96
N ASP A 18 -9.89 -0.87 -13.67
CA ASP A 18 -8.96 -1.92 -13.24
C ASP A 18 -8.04 -1.43 -12.11
N GLU A 19 -7.56 -2.36 -11.29
CA GLU A 19 -6.53 -2.06 -10.28
C GLU A 19 -5.24 -1.56 -10.93
N VAL A 20 -4.69 -0.50 -10.35
CA VAL A 20 -3.43 0.11 -10.78
C VAL A 20 -2.25 -0.76 -10.34
N GLU A 21 -1.34 -1.03 -11.27
CA GLU A 21 -0.08 -1.72 -10.95
C GLU A 21 0.82 -0.85 -10.05
N GLU A 22 1.25 -1.43 -8.93
CA GLU A 22 2.19 -0.83 -7.97
C GLU A 22 3.65 -1.21 -8.32
N ASP A 23 4.28 -0.37 -9.14
CA ASP A 23 5.66 -0.49 -9.61
C ASP A 23 6.60 0.59 -9.06
N GLY A 24 6.11 1.44 -8.16
CA GLY A 24 6.90 2.47 -7.50
C GLY A 24 7.91 1.91 -6.50
N ASP A 25 8.99 2.65 -6.27
CA ASP A 25 10.06 2.28 -5.34
C ASP A 25 9.72 2.70 -3.89
N THR A 26 8.77 3.62 -3.72
CA THR A 26 8.34 4.15 -2.42
C THR A 26 6.82 4.06 -2.22
N PHE A 27 6.40 4.06 -0.95
CA PHE A 27 4.97 4.09 -0.58
C PHE A 27 4.28 5.35 -1.12
N ALA A 28 4.94 6.52 -1.05
CA ALA A 28 4.40 7.77 -1.55
C ALA A 28 4.15 7.72 -3.06
N GLU A 29 5.08 7.16 -3.86
CA GLU A 29 4.89 7.00 -5.30
C GLU A 29 3.68 6.11 -5.63
N ASN A 30 3.54 4.98 -4.95
CA ASN A 30 2.41 4.07 -5.16
C ASN A 30 1.07 4.71 -4.75
N ALA A 31 1.03 5.39 -3.58
CA ALA A 31 -0.16 6.09 -3.11
C ALA A 31 -0.59 7.18 -4.12
N CYS A 32 0.36 7.97 -4.60
CA CYS A 32 0.12 9.02 -5.58
C CYS A 32 -0.30 8.48 -6.95
N LYS A 33 0.33 7.39 -7.41
CA LYS A 33 -0.02 6.70 -8.65
C LYS A 33 -1.46 6.19 -8.59
N LYS A 34 -1.84 5.50 -7.51
CA LYS A 34 -3.20 5.01 -7.29
C LYS A 34 -4.21 6.16 -7.27
N ALA A 35 -4.01 7.17 -6.42
CA ALA A 35 -4.92 8.30 -6.30
C ALA A 35 -5.11 9.02 -7.65
N SER A 36 -4.03 9.32 -8.36
CA SER A 36 -4.07 10.05 -9.63
C SER A 36 -4.73 9.22 -10.75
N ALA A 37 -4.45 7.93 -10.83
CA ALA A 37 -5.02 7.06 -11.86
C ALA A 37 -6.53 6.84 -11.65
N TYR A 38 -6.95 6.56 -10.42
CA TYR A 38 -8.36 6.38 -10.10
C TYR A 38 -9.16 7.68 -10.18
N ALA A 39 -8.57 8.83 -9.83
CA ALA A 39 -9.22 10.13 -10.02
C ALA A 39 -9.47 10.42 -11.51
N LYS A 40 -8.50 10.11 -12.38
CA LYS A 40 -8.66 10.25 -13.83
C LYS A 40 -9.71 9.31 -14.40
N ALA A 41 -9.74 8.06 -13.94
CA ALA A 41 -10.66 7.04 -14.43
C ALA A 41 -12.11 7.29 -13.99
N SER A 42 -12.32 7.69 -12.73
CA SER A 42 -13.64 7.95 -12.17
C SER A 42 -14.17 9.36 -12.46
N GLY A 43 -13.28 10.32 -12.76
CA GLY A 43 -13.62 11.74 -12.85
C GLY A 43 -13.90 12.40 -11.49
N LEU A 44 -13.66 11.70 -10.39
CA LEU A 44 -13.90 12.17 -9.02
C LEU A 44 -12.59 12.43 -8.29
N TRP A 45 -12.68 13.10 -7.14
CA TRP A 45 -11.53 13.15 -6.23
C TRP A 45 -11.30 11.77 -5.63
N THR A 46 -10.04 11.35 -5.53
CA THR A 46 -9.69 10.04 -4.99
C THR A 46 -8.61 10.16 -3.95
N ILE A 47 -8.85 9.55 -2.80
CA ILE A 47 -7.83 9.26 -1.79
C ILE A 47 -7.33 7.82 -1.98
N ALA A 48 -6.03 7.60 -1.93
CA ALA A 48 -5.44 6.28 -1.91
C ALA A 48 -4.30 6.20 -0.89
N ASP A 49 -4.09 5.01 -0.34
CA ASP A 49 -2.96 4.71 0.54
C ASP A 49 -1.99 3.72 -0.09
N ASP A 50 -0.75 3.73 0.38
CA ASP A 50 0.18 2.62 0.24
C ASP A 50 0.87 2.38 1.58
N SER A 51 0.84 1.13 2.04
CA SER A 51 1.28 0.78 3.39
C SER A 51 2.08 -0.52 3.44
N GLY A 52 2.93 -0.65 4.45
CA GLY A 52 3.77 -1.82 4.60
C GLY A 52 4.62 -1.85 5.84
N LEU A 53 5.24 -3.01 6.06
CA LEU A 53 6.18 -3.27 7.14
C LEU A 53 7.61 -2.96 6.67
N VAL A 54 8.31 -2.15 7.45
CA VAL A 54 9.71 -1.80 7.26
C VAL A 54 10.49 -2.33 8.46
N VAL A 55 11.41 -3.26 8.22
CA VAL A 55 12.22 -3.90 9.28
C VAL A 55 13.66 -3.41 9.19
N ASP A 56 14.16 -2.80 10.26
CA ASP A 56 15.46 -2.11 10.25
C ASP A 56 16.61 -3.09 9.96
N ALA A 57 16.60 -4.26 10.62
CA ALA A 57 17.60 -5.31 10.41
C ALA A 57 17.58 -5.92 9.00
N LEU A 58 16.51 -5.73 8.23
CA LEU A 58 16.38 -6.21 6.85
C LEU A 58 16.56 -5.08 5.82
N GLY A 59 17.17 -3.96 6.23
CA GLY A 59 17.37 -2.80 5.35
C GLY A 59 16.07 -2.19 4.86
N GLY A 60 15.00 -2.28 5.66
CA GLY A 60 13.67 -1.75 5.35
C GLY A 60 12.75 -2.67 4.55
N THR A 61 13.21 -3.87 4.19
CA THR A 61 12.37 -4.91 3.58
C THR A 61 11.40 -5.51 4.63
N PRO A 62 10.15 -5.90 4.30
CA PRO A 62 9.51 -5.99 2.98
C PRO A 62 9.22 -4.69 2.22
N GLY A 63 9.00 -3.57 2.91
CA GLY A 63 8.67 -2.28 2.28
C GLY A 63 7.39 -2.35 1.43
N VAL A 64 7.39 -1.70 0.26
CA VAL A 64 6.28 -1.69 -0.72
C VAL A 64 5.87 -3.10 -1.19
N LYS A 65 6.70 -4.12 -0.98
CA LYS A 65 6.40 -5.52 -1.33
C LYS A 65 5.73 -6.29 -0.20
N SER A 66 5.30 -5.63 0.88
CA SER A 66 4.74 -6.28 2.08
C SER A 66 3.65 -7.30 1.79
N ALA A 67 2.67 -6.96 0.93
CA ALA A 67 1.56 -7.84 0.59
C ALA A 67 1.96 -9.06 -0.26
N ARG A 68 3.12 -9.02 -0.92
CA ARG A 68 3.60 -10.02 -1.89
C ARG A 68 5.00 -10.55 -1.57
N PHE A 69 5.45 -10.36 -0.33
CA PHE A 69 6.86 -10.55 0.04
C PHE A 69 7.36 -11.99 -0.14
N SER A 70 6.52 -12.97 0.15
CA SER A 70 6.82 -14.39 -0.03
C SER A 70 6.93 -14.79 -1.50
N GLY A 71 6.34 -14.03 -2.42
CA GLY A 71 6.19 -14.41 -3.83
C GLY A 71 5.20 -15.55 -4.05
N ALA A 72 4.49 -15.99 -3.00
CA ALA A 72 3.49 -17.03 -3.10
C ALA A 72 2.30 -16.57 -3.94
N LYS A 73 1.73 -17.51 -4.71
CA LYS A 73 0.48 -17.32 -5.45
C LYS A 73 -0.55 -18.24 -4.83
N ASP A 74 -1.49 -17.65 -4.11
CA ASP A 74 -2.56 -18.35 -3.40
C ASP A 74 -3.84 -17.52 -3.54
N LYS A 75 -5.00 -18.18 -3.56
CA LYS A 75 -6.28 -17.46 -3.59
C LYS A 75 -6.71 -17.04 -2.20
N ASP A 76 -6.22 -17.72 -1.17
CA ASP A 76 -6.53 -17.38 0.22
C ASP A 76 -5.57 -16.29 0.73
N ARG A 77 -6.13 -15.11 0.99
CA ARG A 77 -5.39 -13.97 1.53
C ARG A 77 -4.70 -14.28 2.85
N LYS A 78 -5.33 -15.05 3.74
CA LYS A 78 -4.74 -15.39 5.05
C LYS A 78 -3.53 -16.29 4.90
N LEU A 79 -3.55 -17.22 3.94
CA LEU A 79 -2.40 -18.07 3.64
C LEU A 79 -1.25 -17.26 3.04
N LEU A 80 -1.52 -16.28 2.18
CA LEU A 80 -0.51 -15.35 1.67
C LEU A 80 0.15 -14.57 2.80
N ASP A 81 -0.66 -14.00 3.71
CA ASP A 81 -0.16 -13.24 4.86
C ASP A 81 0.72 -14.10 5.77
N TYR A 82 0.29 -15.33 6.07
CA TYR A 82 1.10 -16.27 6.84
C TYR A 82 2.45 -16.55 6.17
N LYS A 83 2.47 -16.79 4.86
CA LYS A 83 3.70 -17.03 4.09
C LYS A 83 4.62 -15.79 4.07
N ASN A 84 4.04 -14.60 3.95
CA ASN A 84 4.78 -13.33 4.02
C ASN A 84 5.44 -13.15 5.40
N MET A 85 4.69 -13.34 6.48
CA MET A 85 5.20 -13.25 7.85
C MET A 85 6.26 -14.32 8.13
N ALA A 86 6.03 -15.57 7.73
CA ALA A 86 6.98 -16.66 7.91
C ALA A 86 8.33 -16.35 7.24
N LYS A 87 8.32 -15.76 6.03
CA LYS A 87 9.55 -15.33 5.35
C LYS A 87 10.28 -14.23 6.13
N VAL A 88 9.56 -13.25 6.68
CA VAL A 88 10.19 -12.22 7.55
C VAL A 88 10.82 -12.86 8.78
N LEU A 89 10.10 -13.76 9.46
CA LEU A 89 10.60 -14.45 10.66
C LEU A 89 11.84 -15.30 10.36
N GLU A 90 11.86 -16.01 9.22
CA GLU A 90 13.01 -16.80 8.79
C GLU A 90 14.24 -15.93 8.54
N LEU A 91 14.08 -14.77 7.89
CA LEU A 91 15.18 -13.82 7.67
C LEU A 91 15.70 -13.19 8.96
N LEU A 92 14.87 -13.14 10.01
CA LEU A 92 15.23 -12.60 11.31
C LEU A 92 15.75 -13.65 12.30
N LYS A 93 15.80 -14.94 11.94
CA LYS A 93 16.07 -16.04 12.89
C LYS A 93 17.35 -15.86 13.69
N ASP A 94 18.42 -15.39 13.04
CA ASP A 94 19.75 -15.17 13.63
C ASP A 94 19.98 -13.71 14.07
N VAL A 95 18.98 -12.84 13.91
CA VAL A 95 19.04 -11.44 14.35
C VAL A 95 18.70 -11.37 15.84
N PRO A 96 19.56 -10.80 16.70
CA PRO A 96 19.26 -10.58 18.12
C PRO A 96 17.98 -9.76 18.33
N SER A 97 17.21 -10.04 19.38
CA SER A 97 15.88 -9.44 19.59
C SER A 97 15.92 -7.92 19.67
N GLU A 98 16.96 -7.34 20.27
CA GLU A 98 17.19 -5.92 20.39
C GLU A 98 17.44 -5.20 19.06
N LYS A 99 17.76 -5.95 17.99
CA LYS A 99 17.95 -5.44 16.63
C LYS A 99 16.72 -5.64 15.73
N ARG A 100 15.63 -6.25 16.22
CA ARG A 100 14.42 -6.56 15.42
C ARG A 100 13.41 -5.39 15.39
N THR A 101 13.87 -4.15 15.44
CA THR A 101 13.00 -2.98 15.34
C THR A 101 12.34 -2.91 13.96
N ALA A 102 11.08 -2.49 13.93
CA ALA A 102 10.29 -2.39 12.72
C ALA A 102 9.22 -1.30 12.87
N LYS A 103 8.70 -0.82 11.74
CA LYS A 103 7.64 0.19 11.67
C LYS A 103 6.61 -0.22 10.62
N PHE A 104 5.34 0.08 10.90
CA PHE A 104 4.34 0.18 9.84
C PHE A 104 4.37 1.60 9.29
N ILE A 105 4.52 1.72 7.98
CA ILE A 105 4.44 2.97 7.24
C ILE A 105 3.16 2.98 6.43
N CYS A 106 2.51 4.13 6.36
CA CYS A 106 1.37 4.39 5.49
C CYS A 106 1.53 5.80 4.92
N ASN A 107 1.55 5.92 3.60
CA ASN A 107 1.50 7.18 2.90
C ASN A 107 0.12 7.31 2.25
N LEU A 108 -0.49 8.49 2.39
CA LEU A 108 -1.78 8.83 1.82
C LEU A 108 -1.57 9.88 0.73
N CYS A 109 -2.34 9.77 -0.35
CA CYS A 109 -2.42 10.79 -1.39
C CYS A 109 -3.89 11.08 -1.72
N LEU A 110 -4.23 12.36 -1.83
CA LEU A 110 -5.50 12.83 -2.38
C LEU A 110 -5.22 13.52 -3.73
N ALA A 111 -5.93 13.10 -4.78
CA ALA A 111 -5.84 13.67 -6.10
C ALA A 111 -7.21 14.07 -6.66
N SER A 112 -7.24 15.13 -7.47
CA SER A 112 -8.31 15.38 -8.43
C SER A 112 -7.97 14.74 -9.78
N PRO A 113 -8.89 14.72 -10.76
CA PRO A 113 -8.59 14.20 -12.10
C PRO A 113 -7.38 14.89 -12.78
N ASP A 114 -7.07 16.13 -12.40
CA ASP A 114 -6.05 16.95 -13.04
C ASP A 114 -4.70 16.94 -12.30
N LYS A 115 -4.70 16.77 -10.96
CA LYS A 115 -3.50 16.95 -10.14
C LYS A 115 -3.59 16.29 -8.76
N ILE A 116 -2.42 16.07 -8.16
CA ILE A 116 -2.29 15.77 -6.73
C ILE A 116 -2.65 17.04 -5.93
N LEU A 117 -3.47 16.87 -4.89
CA LEU A 117 -3.90 17.93 -3.98
C LEU A 117 -3.07 17.95 -2.69
N ILE A 118 -2.81 16.77 -2.12
CA ILE A 118 -2.00 16.59 -0.92
C ILE A 118 -1.44 15.17 -0.85
N GLU A 119 -0.24 15.03 -0.29
CA GLU A 119 0.42 13.77 0.05
C GLU A 119 1.08 13.88 1.44
N THR A 120 1.28 12.73 2.11
CA THR A 120 1.95 12.62 3.42
C THR A 120 3.29 11.92 3.30
#